data_AF-A0A950W3T3-F1
#
_entry.id   AF-A0A950W3T3-F1
#
_cell.length_a   1.000
_cell.length_b   1.000
_cell.length_c   1.000
_cell.angle_alpha   90.00
_cell.angle_beta   90.00
_cell.angle_gamma   90.00
#
_symmetry.space_group_name_H-M   'P 1'
#
loop_
_entity.id
_entity.type
_entity.pdbx_description
1 polymer ?
#
loop_
_entity_poly.entity_id
_entity_poly.type
_entity_poly.pdbx_seq_one_letter_code
_entity_poly.pdbx_strand_id
1 'polypeptide(L)'
;MPDAGTVETRAASHAGEGVRIAGLDHVVLRVGDPDRAIGFYQRVLGCHVERELQQPRLVQLRAGSALIDLVPAATSPSEAADR
;
A
#
# COMPACT_ATOMS: atom_id res chain seq x y z
N MET A 1 3.17 -31.31 32.13
CA MET A 1 3.55 -30.78 30.80
C MET A 1 2.28 -30.67 29.98
N PRO A 2 1.71 -29.47 29.74
CA PRO A 2 0.59 -29.33 28.82
C PRO A 2 1.12 -29.48 27.39
N ASP A 3 0.37 -30.27 26.63
CA ASP A 3 0.66 -30.67 25.25
C ASP A 3 0.69 -29.45 24.32
N ALA A 4 1.55 -29.52 23.31
CA ALA A 4 1.77 -28.43 22.36
C ALA A 4 0.46 -28.10 21.65
N GLY A 5 -0.04 -26.88 21.86
CA GLY A 5 -1.19 -26.34 21.17
C GLY A 5 -0.90 -26.20 19.68
N THR A 6 -1.22 -27.24 18.92
CA THR A 6 -1.33 -27.19 17.47
C THR A 6 -2.43 -26.19 17.14
N VAL A 7 -2.04 -25.01 16.67
CA VAL A 7 -2.96 -24.07 16.05
C VAL A 7 -3.37 -24.68 14.72
N GLU A 8 -4.43 -25.49 14.71
CA GLU A 8 -5.08 -25.90 13.47
C GLU A 8 -5.60 -24.64 12.78
N THR A 9 -4.95 -24.28 11.67
CA THR A 9 -5.50 -23.31 10.73
C THR A 9 -6.79 -23.91 10.20
N ARG A 10 -7.92 -23.48 10.76
CA ARG A 10 -9.24 -23.75 10.18
C ARG A 10 -9.23 -23.15 8.78
N ALA A 11 -9.04 -23.99 7.77
CA ALA A 11 -9.27 -23.63 6.39
C ALA A 11 -10.69 -23.08 6.33
N ALA A 12 -10.85 -21.81 5.98
CA ALA A 12 -12.14 -21.19 5.79
C ALA A 12 -12.88 -21.95 4.69
N SER A 13 -13.75 -22.87 5.08
CA SER A 13 -14.60 -23.66 4.19
C SER A 13 -15.60 -22.70 3.54
N HIS A 14 -15.26 -22.21 2.36
CA HIS A 14 -16.20 -21.47 1.51
C HIS A 14 -17.04 -22.48 0.73
N ALA A 15 -18.05 -23.04 1.38
CA ALA A 15 -19.20 -23.62 0.70
C ALA A 15 -20.23 -22.50 0.52
N GLY A 16 -20.32 -21.94 -0.70
CA GLY A 16 -21.29 -20.90 -1.08
C GLY A 16 -20.67 -19.92 -2.07
N GLU A 17 -21.31 -19.74 -3.24
CA GLU A 17 -20.88 -18.86 -4.34
C GLU A 17 -20.50 -17.45 -3.86
N GLY A 18 -19.20 -17.20 -3.73
CA GLY A 18 -18.62 -15.89 -3.49
C GLY A 18 -17.43 -15.70 -4.42
N VAL A 19 -17.17 -14.44 -4.81
CA VAL A 19 -16.01 -14.10 -5.64
C VAL A 19 -14.73 -14.33 -4.84
N ARG A 20 -13.81 -15.15 -5.39
CA ARG A 20 -12.47 -15.31 -4.81
C ARG A 20 -11.63 -14.09 -5.12
N ILE A 21 -11.14 -13.42 -4.07
CA ILE A 21 -10.18 -12.32 -4.20
C ILE A 21 -8.83 -12.89 -4.62
N ALA A 22 -8.33 -12.49 -5.79
CA ALA A 22 -7.05 -12.97 -6.33
C ALA A 22 -5.84 -12.23 -5.75
N GLY A 23 -6.01 -10.97 -5.36
CA GLY A 23 -4.96 -10.10 -4.84
C GLY A 23 -5.34 -8.64 -4.92
N LEU A 24 -4.39 -7.77 -4.56
CA LEU A 24 -4.51 -6.32 -4.72
C LEU A 24 -3.90 -5.91 -6.05
N ASP A 25 -4.63 -5.11 -6.82
CA ASP A 25 -4.15 -4.52 -8.07
C ASP A 25 -3.31 -3.27 -7.81
N HIS A 26 -3.82 -2.36 -6.98
CA HIS A 26 -3.14 -1.12 -6.61
C HIS A 26 -3.57 -0.63 -5.22
N VAL A 27 -2.73 0.21 -4.62
CA VAL A 27 -3.05 0.98 -3.40
C VAL A 27 -2.73 2.46 -3.62
N VAL A 28 -3.63 3.34 -3.19
CA VAL A 28 -3.42 4.79 -3.27
C VAL A 28 -3.08 5.33 -1.89
N LEU A 29 -1.93 5.97 -1.76
CA LEU A 29 -1.42 6.54 -0.51
C LEU A 29 -1.38 8.06 -0.62
N ARG A 30 -2.02 8.74 0.35
CA ARG A 30 -1.83 10.17 0.57
C ARG A 30 -0.57 10.38 1.38
N VAL A 31 0.37 11.13 0.80
CA VAL A 31 1.69 11.39 1.41
C VAL A 31 1.95 12.88 1.50
N GLY A 32 2.53 13.33 2.62
CA GLY A 32 2.85 14.76 2.80
C GLY A 32 3.90 15.27 1.81
N ASP A 33 4.89 14.44 1.49
CA ASP A 33 5.95 14.74 0.52
C ASP A 33 6.13 13.55 -0.43
N PRO A 34 5.60 13.63 -1.66
CA PRO A 34 5.75 12.57 -2.66
C PRO A 34 7.19 12.29 -3.05
N ASP A 35 8.07 13.28 -3.12
CA ASP A 35 9.47 13.07 -3.54
C ASP A 35 10.25 12.27 -2.49
N ARG A 36 10.02 12.59 -1.21
CA ARG A 36 10.55 11.80 -0.10
C ARG A 36 9.97 10.38 -0.08
N ALA A 37 8.67 10.23 -0.36
CA ALA A 37 8.02 8.92 -0.43
C ALA A 37 8.59 8.07 -1.57
N ILE A 38 8.72 8.62 -2.79
CA ILE A 38 9.34 7.94 -3.94
C ILE A 38 10.74 7.44 -3.56
N GLY A 39 11.58 8.31 -2.99
CA GLY A 39 12.92 7.94 -2.58
C GLY A 39 12.97 6.85 -1.51
N PHE A 40 11.94 6.75 -0.65
CA PHE A 40 11.81 5.65 0.30
C PHE A 40 11.43 4.34 -0.41
N TYR A 41 10.35 4.34 -1.20
CA TYR A 41 9.87 3.13 -1.87
C TYR A 41 10.87 2.59 -2.90
N GLN A 42 11.63 3.45 -3.56
CA GLN A 42 12.71 3.02 -4.46
C GLN A 42 13.89 2.42 -3.72
N ARG A 43 14.39 3.06 -2.65
CA ARG A 43 15.63 2.63 -1.98
C ARG A 43 15.44 1.51 -0.99
N VAL A 44 14.30 1.47 -0.30
CA VAL A 44 14.02 0.49 0.76
C VAL A 44 13.34 -0.74 0.19
N LEU A 45 12.37 -0.55 -0.72
CA LEU A 45 11.54 -1.63 -1.25
C LEU A 45 11.90 -2.00 -2.70
N GLY A 46 12.86 -1.31 -3.33
CA GLY A 46 13.27 -1.59 -4.70
C GLY A 46 12.19 -1.30 -5.76
N CYS A 47 11.16 -0.52 -5.41
CA CYS A 47 10.11 -0.14 -6.35
C CYS A 47 10.69 0.78 -7.44
N HIS A 48 10.06 0.86 -8.61
CA HIS A 48 10.43 1.83 -9.65
C HIS A 48 9.23 2.67 -10.05
N VAL A 49 9.49 3.90 -10.49
CA VAL A 49 8.45 4.79 -11.03
C VAL A 49 8.01 4.22 -12.38
N GLU A 50 6.74 3.88 -12.47
CA GLU A 50 6.11 3.37 -13.68
C GLU A 50 5.48 4.52 -14.48
N ARG A 51 4.89 5.50 -13.78
CA ARG A 51 4.23 6.65 -14.39
C ARG A 51 4.22 7.84 -13.43
N GLU A 52 4.37 9.04 -13.98
CA GLU A 52 4.20 10.30 -13.25
C GLU A 52 3.28 11.23 -14.02
N LEU A 53 2.26 11.75 -13.34
CA LEU A 53 1.32 12.74 -13.86
C LEU A 53 1.49 14.02 -13.04
N GLN A 54 1.64 15.15 -13.73
CA GLN A 54 1.85 16.45 -13.07
C GLN A 54 0.52 17.08 -12.63
N GLN A 55 -0.57 16.82 -13.36
CA GLN A 55 -1.89 17.40 -13.09
C GLN A 55 -2.99 16.37 -13.38
N PRO A 56 -3.67 15.80 -12.37
CA PRO A 56 -3.35 15.91 -10.93
C PRO A 56 -1.99 15.30 -10.60
N ARG A 57 -1.31 15.80 -9.56
CA ARG A 57 -0.02 15.24 -9.12
C ARG A 57 -0.22 13.82 -8.60
N LEU A 58 0.26 12.84 -9.35
CA LEU A 58 0.18 11.41 -9.04
C LEU A 58 1.47 10.74 -9.49
N VAL A 59 2.12 10.01 -8.59
CA VAL A 59 3.29 9.18 -8.93
C VAL A 59 2.99 7.73 -8.66
N GLN A 60 3.11 6.90 -9.68
CA GLN A 60 2.78 5.49 -9.64
C GLN A 60 4.05 4.65 -9.63
N LEU A 61 4.17 3.77 -8.64
CA LEU A 61 5.31 2.91 -8.41
C LEU A 61 4.93 1.44 -8.61
N ARG A 62 5.83 0.65 -9.22
CA ARG A 62 5.68 -0.80 -9.33
C ARG A 62 6.15 -1.51 -8.06
N ALA A 63 5.27 -2.30 -7.46
CA ALA A 63 5.53 -3.18 -6.33
C ALA A 63 5.19 -4.65 -6.69
N GLY A 64 6.12 -5.34 -7.36
CA GLY A 64 5.92 -6.72 -7.79
C GLY A 64 4.81 -6.81 -8.86
N SER A 65 3.67 -7.41 -8.52
CA SER A 65 2.47 -7.47 -9.36
C SER A 65 1.45 -6.34 -9.08
N ALA A 66 1.60 -5.58 -7.98
CA ALA A 66 0.70 -4.48 -7.61
C ALA A 66 1.33 -3.09 -7.81
N LEU A 67 0.49 -2.06 -7.88
CA LEU A 67 0.90 -0.65 -7.96
C LEU A 67 0.78 0.07 -6.62
N ILE A 68 1.62 1.08 -6.44
CA ILE A 68 1.49 2.07 -5.37
C ILE A 68 1.35 3.45 -6.01
N ASP A 69 0.20 4.07 -5.80
CA ASP A 69 -0.13 5.42 -6.27
C ASP A 69 0.08 6.42 -5.15
N LEU A 70 1.05 7.31 -5.33
CA LEU A 70 1.37 8.38 -4.39
C LEU A 70 0.65 9.66 -4.84
N VAL A 71 -0.24 10.14 -3.99
CA VAL A 71 -0.90 11.43 -4.14
C VAL A 71 -0.49 12.36 -3.00
N PRO A 72 -0.26 13.67 -3.26
CA PRO A 72 -0.05 14.62 -2.19
C PRO A 72 -1.24 14.62 -1.21
N ALA A 73 -0.95 14.61 0.09
CA ALA A 73 -1.93 14.97 1.09
C ALA A 73 -2.35 16.42 0.88
N ALA A 74 -3.64 16.72 0.95
CA ALA A 74 -4.06 18.11 1.04
C ALA A 74 -3.52 18.65 2.36
N THR A 75 -2.75 19.74 2.33
CA THR A 75 -2.33 20.43 3.56
C THR A 75 -3.59 20.93 4.26
N SER A 76 -4.07 20.18 5.25
CA SER A 76 -4.94 20.72 6.28
C SER A 76 -4.05 21.53 7.22
N PRO A 77 -4.35 22.80 7.52
CA PRO A 77 -3.49 23.68 8.32
C PRO A 77 -3.27 23.22 9.78
N SER A 78 -3.80 22.07 10.20
CA SER A 78 -3.72 21.57 11.57
C SER A 78 -2.43 20.82 11.92
N GLU A 79 -1.58 20.45 10.96
CA GLU A 79 -0.35 19.67 11.25
C GLU A 79 0.91 20.54 11.47
N ALA A 80 0.80 21.87 11.33
CA ALA A 80 1.92 22.78 11.55
C ALA A 80 2.09 23.25 13.01
N ALA A 81 1.19 22.86 13.92
CA ALA A 81 1.14 23.36 15.30
C ALA A 81 1.77 22.43 16.36
N ASP A 82 2.34 21.28 15.98
CA ASP A 82 2.92 20.30 16.91
C ASP A 82 4.36 19.90 16.56
N ARG A 83 5.17 20.86 16.07
CA ARG A 83 6.62 20.69 15.91
C ARG A 83 7.39 21.89 16.42
#